data_AF-A0A8J5LI98-F1
#
_entry.id   AF-A0A8J5LI98-F1
#
_cell.length_a   1.000
_cell.length_b   1.000
_cell.length_c   1.000
_cell.angle_alpha   90.00
_cell.angle_beta   90.00
_cell.angle_gamma   90.00
#
_symmetry.space_group_name_H-M   'P 1'
#
loop_
_entity.id
_entity.type
_entity.pdbx_description
1 polymer ?
#
loop_
_entity_poly.entity_id
_entity_poly.type
_entity_poly.pdbx_seq_one_letter_code
_entity_poly.pdbx_strand_id
1 'polypeptide(L)'
;MSSPSSASVPFSPAPKRFFKTPEGRYDQIHEKTYPASALHCTHSKSVSQLTIACLKEKPMAEQSQAAPLASNSGSRSVASRFLGVANGGRSLSLVVGNGIGRVALANCRTAGFDEEAVESSTSTELPNYGGGGTFLIYNVADTLFVSDLNLKEKDPIKAIQFSNSSPVCHAFDAEADDGYDLLLGLHCGDVYLVSLRQQLQDTGRKMVAAQHYFYYNMDGATNNRHALHLIHNVTFGQALFIIDSLIIRCICVAWVPGRIGTFVVGHADGNIYVYEKNKEGTSDSSFPVIKDQTQFSISHTRSSKSNPVARWHVCHGPVNSISFSADGACMATVGRDGCLRVFDFAKELLLFGGKSYYGALLCSAWSSDGKYILTGGEDDLVQIWSTEEQKIVAWGEGHNSWISGVAFDSYLQAPNSEEAEQNVVYRFGSVGQDSQLLLWDLAIDELVVPLYGPPGGSPTTKSDLSANGDSISTTGAILPSPSMSDVPKISPIATQQVHLDPLSGLIFTKASLLTVSREGHIKFWRRPGHSDPLKCLSAKNPSFCSSIARVELQKECL
;
A
#
# COMPACT_ATOMS: atom_id res chain seq x y z
N MET A 1 -0.61 49.07 -36.00
CA MET A 1 -0.88 48.38 -34.72
C MET A 1 -0.52 46.93 -34.89
N SER A 2 0.69 46.57 -34.48
CA SER A 2 1.27 45.23 -34.57
C SER A 2 1.03 44.48 -33.27
N SER A 3 0.42 43.30 -33.39
CA SER A 3 0.11 42.36 -32.31
C SER A 3 1.39 41.86 -31.61
N PRO A 4 1.38 41.62 -30.29
CA PRO A 4 2.57 41.18 -29.57
C PRO A 4 2.83 39.69 -29.79
N SER A 5 4.11 39.37 -30.02
CA SER A 5 4.66 38.01 -30.13
C SER A 5 4.59 37.27 -28.80
N SER A 6 4.07 36.04 -28.83
CA SER A 6 4.10 35.09 -27.73
C SER A 6 5.54 34.75 -27.34
N ALA A 7 5.93 35.11 -26.11
CA ALA A 7 7.18 34.67 -25.51
C ALA A 7 7.18 33.15 -25.34
N SER A 8 8.18 32.48 -25.91
CA SER A 8 8.46 31.07 -25.70
C SER A 8 8.86 30.83 -24.25
N VAL A 9 8.09 30.03 -23.52
CA VAL A 9 8.45 29.48 -22.21
C VAL A 9 9.71 28.61 -22.40
N PRO A 10 10.76 28.77 -21.57
CA PRO A 10 11.97 27.97 -21.71
C PRO A 10 11.65 26.50 -21.35
N PHE A 11 12.10 25.59 -22.22
CA PHE A 11 12.09 24.14 -21.97
C PHE A 11 12.78 23.84 -20.62
N SER A 12 12.09 23.17 -19.71
CA SER A 12 12.72 22.62 -18.52
C SER A 12 13.78 21.58 -18.94
N PRO A 13 14.99 21.63 -18.37
CA PRO A 13 16.01 20.64 -18.68
C PRO A 13 15.54 19.25 -18.25
N ALA A 14 15.78 18.24 -19.09
CA ALA A 14 15.42 16.86 -18.77
C ALA A 14 16.01 16.42 -17.41
N PRO A 15 15.30 15.59 -16.62
CA PRO A 15 15.78 15.14 -15.32
C PRO A 15 17.16 14.51 -15.43
N LYS A 16 18.08 14.90 -14.55
CA LYS A 16 19.44 14.34 -14.51
C LYS A 16 19.35 12.85 -14.19
N ARG A 17 20.14 12.03 -14.89
CA ARG A 17 20.26 10.58 -14.63
C ARG A 17 21.07 10.23 -13.37
N PHE A 18 21.38 11.21 -12.54
CA PHE A 18 22.05 11.02 -11.27
C PHE A 18 21.76 12.21 -10.35
N PHE A 19 21.91 12.01 -9.05
CA PHE A 19 21.96 13.07 -8.06
C PHE A 19 23.04 12.78 -7.02
N LYS A 20 23.42 13.80 -6.26
CA LYS A 20 24.47 13.70 -5.24
C LYS A 20 23.88 13.95 -3.87
N THR A 21 24.44 13.27 -2.91
CA THR A 21 24.21 13.40 -1.48
C THR A 21 25.57 13.47 -0.76
N PRO A 22 25.62 13.81 0.53
CA PRO A 22 26.86 13.80 1.29
C PRO A 22 27.59 12.43 1.26
N GLU A 23 26.84 11.33 1.25
CA GLU A 23 27.41 9.97 1.19
C GLU A 23 27.85 9.51 -0.21
N GLY A 24 27.48 10.24 -1.27
CA GLY A 24 27.99 9.99 -2.61
C GLY A 24 26.98 10.23 -3.73
N ARG A 25 27.20 9.56 -4.87
CA ARG A 25 26.40 9.73 -6.08
C ARG A 25 25.39 8.60 -6.24
N TYR A 26 24.12 8.96 -6.41
CA TYR A 26 23.06 8.06 -6.83
C TYR A 26 22.93 8.09 -8.35
N ASP A 27 23.01 6.93 -9.00
CA ASP A 27 22.91 6.81 -10.45
C ASP A 27 21.62 6.12 -10.87
N GLN A 28 20.90 6.68 -11.84
CA GLN A 28 19.75 6.02 -12.45
C GLN A 28 20.23 4.80 -13.24
N ILE A 29 19.79 3.60 -12.83
CA ILE A 29 20.22 2.34 -13.45
C ILE A 29 19.31 1.98 -14.62
N HIS A 30 18.01 1.96 -14.37
CA HIS A 30 17.00 1.61 -15.36
C HIS A 30 15.63 2.19 -14.98
N GLU A 31 14.70 2.07 -15.91
CA GLU A 31 13.33 2.54 -15.79
C GLU A 31 12.38 1.42 -16.24
N LYS A 32 11.38 1.14 -15.42
CA LYS A 32 10.27 0.23 -15.75
C LYS A 32 9.01 1.04 -16.01
N THR A 33 8.24 0.59 -16.99
CA THR A 33 6.97 1.20 -17.40
C THR A 33 6.08 0.08 -17.95
N TYR A 34 4.79 0.35 -18.13
CA TYR A 34 3.87 -0.60 -18.75
C TYR A 34 3.85 -0.41 -20.27
N PRO A 35 3.58 -1.47 -21.05
CA PRO A 35 3.44 -1.35 -22.49
C PRO A 35 2.19 -0.54 -22.87
N ALA A 36 2.34 0.45 -23.77
CA ALA A 36 1.27 1.35 -24.18
C ALA A 36 0.05 0.62 -24.79
N SER A 37 0.25 -0.59 -25.33
CA SER A 37 -0.79 -1.45 -25.90
C SER A 37 -1.60 -2.23 -24.84
N ALA A 38 -1.24 -2.17 -23.55
CA ALA A 38 -1.91 -2.93 -22.49
C ALA A 38 -3.07 -2.17 -21.81
N LEU A 39 -3.24 -0.87 -22.08
CA LEU A 39 -4.35 -0.09 -21.51
C LEU A 39 -5.56 -0.12 -22.43
N HIS A 40 -6.69 -0.64 -21.93
CA HIS A 40 -7.96 -0.68 -22.67
C HIS A 40 -8.89 0.52 -22.37
N CYS A 41 -8.63 1.29 -21.31
CA CYS A 41 -9.50 2.38 -20.87
C CYS A 41 -8.80 3.75 -20.87
N THR A 42 -9.55 4.81 -21.21
CA THR A 42 -9.06 6.19 -21.40
C THR A 42 -9.17 7.09 -20.15
N HIS A 43 -9.65 6.57 -19.01
CA HIS A 43 -9.84 7.36 -17.78
C HIS A 43 -8.72 7.09 -16.75
N SER A 44 -8.20 8.20 -16.19
CA SER A 44 -7.03 8.39 -15.30
C SER A 44 -5.90 7.34 -15.39
N LYS A 45 -4.83 7.69 -16.12
CA LYS A 45 -3.58 6.92 -16.21
C LYS A 45 -2.70 7.04 -14.94
N SER A 46 -3.31 7.11 -13.75
CA SER A 46 -2.55 7.29 -12.52
C SER A 46 -2.20 5.95 -11.89
N VAL A 47 -0.90 5.70 -11.73
CA VAL A 47 -0.38 4.72 -10.78
C VAL A 47 -0.71 5.17 -9.39
N SER A 48 -1.38 4.29 -8.67
CA SER A 48 -1.86 4.60 -7.32
C SER A 48 -0.90 4.09 -6.26
N GLN A 49 -0.21 2.95 -6.50
CA GLN A 49 0.69 2.36 -5.52
C GLN A 49 1.78 1.47 -6.15
N LEU A 50 2.89 1.33 -5.42
CA LEU A 50 4.01 0.43 -5.70
C LEU A 50 4.29 -0.42 -4.46
N THR A 51 4.44 -1.73 -4.62
CA THR A 51 4.71 -2.67 -3.52
C THR A 51 5.81 -3.65 -3.94
N ILE A 52 6.77 -3.91 -3.06
CA ILE A 52 7.78 -4.96 -3.25
C ILE A 52 7.30 -6.21 -2.53
N ALA A 53 7.24 -7.33 -3.24
CA ALA A 53 6.85 -8.63 -2.72
C ALA A 53 8.02 -9.61 -2.75
N CYS A 54 8.31 -10.25 -1.62
CA CYS A 54 9.37 -11.25 -1.50
C CYS A 54 8.74 -12.63 -1.32
N LEU A 55 8.74 -13.45 -2.37
CA LEU A 55 8.26 -14.83 -2.29
C LEU A 55 9.39 -15.74 -1.77
N LYS A 56 9.11 -16.47 -0.69
CA LYS A 56 9.98 -17.52 -0.16
C LYS A 56 9.99 -18.72 -1.12
N GLU A 57 11.09 -19.49 -1.14
CA GLU A 57 11.10 -20.77 -1.85
C GLU A 57 10.11 -21.74 -1.19
N LYS A 58 9.32 -22.44 -1.99
CA LYS A 58 8.51 -23.53 -1.44
C LYS A 58 9.47 -24.70 -1.19
N PRO A 59 9.55 -25.26 0.04
CA PRO A 59 10.31 -26.48 0.23
C PRO A 59 9.76 -27.53 -0.74
N MET A 60 10.64 -28.10 -1.58
CA MET A 60 10.26 -29.22 -2.43
C MET A 60 9.66 -30.29 -1.50
N ALA A 61 8.38 -30.59 -1.69
CA ALA A 61 7.84 -31.82 -1.13
C ALA A 61 8.73 -32.94 -1.67
N GLU A 62 9.35 -33.73 -0.78
CA GLU A 62 10.01 -34.96 -1.17
C GLU A 62 9.03 -35.71 -2.07
N GLN A 63 9.41 -35.87 -3.34
CA GLN A 63 8.70 -36.76 -4.25
C GLN A 63 8.64 -38.10 -3.55
N SER A 64 7.44 -38.49 -3.09
CA SER A 64 7.23 -39.80 -2.52
C SER A 64 7.68 -40.81 -3.57
N GLN A 65 8.85 -41.40 -3.35
CA GLN A 65 9.36 -42.47 -4.20
C GLN A 65 8.28 -43.54 -4.24
N ALA A 66 7.88 -43.93 -5.45
CA ALA A 66 7.00 -45.05 -5.65
C ALA A 66 7.60 -46.27 -4.92
N ALA A 67 6.90 -46.76 -3.90
CA ALA A 67 7.31 -47.96 -3.19
C ALA A 67 7.35 -49.14 -4.18
N PRO A 68 8.37 -50.02 -4.11
CA PRO A 68 8.47 -51.14 -5.02
C PRO A 68 7.37 -52.17 -4.72
N LEU A 69 6.84 -52.77 -5.78
CA LEU A 69 5.91 -53.90 -5.72
C LEU A 69 6.50 -55.04 -4.88
N ALA A 70 5.84 -55.39 -3.78
CA ALA A 70 6.10 -56.62 -3.04
C ALA A 70 4.82 -57.48 -2.94
N SER A 71 4.99 -58.75 -3.29
CA SER A 71 4.00 -59.81 -3.41
C SER A 71 3.50 -60.35 -2.07
N ASN A 72 2.19 -60.64 -2.00
CA ASN A 72 1.47 -61.64 -1.19
C ASN A 72 1.96 -62.03 0.22
N SER A 73 1.11 -61.86 1.23
CA SER A 73 0.32 -62.97 1.81
C SER A 73 -0.66 -62.44 2.88
N GLY A 74 -1.86 -63.05 2.95
CA GLY A 74 -2.99 -62.50 3.67
C GLY A 74 -3.03 -62.75 5.17
N SER A 75 -3.94 -62.04 5.84
CA SER A 75 -4.91 -62.64 6.76
C SER A 75 -5.96 -61.60 7.18
N ARG A 76 -7.15 -62.12 7.43
CA ARG A 76 -8.41 -61.42 7.62
C ARG A 76 -8.47 -60.71 8.97
N SER A 77 -9.21 -59.60 9.03
CA SER A 77 -10.17 -59.43 10.13
C SER A 77 -11.39 -58.64 9.67
N VAL A 78 -12.54 -59.05 10.18
CA VAL A 78 -13.91 -58.86 9.67
C VAL A 78 -14.74 -58.17 10.75
N ALA A 79 -15.67 -57.31 10.28
CA ALA A 79 -16.92 -56.86 10.91
C ALA A 79 -16.82 -55.74 11.98
N SER A 80 -17.80 -54.83 12.11
CA SER A 80 -19.24 -55.01 11.84
C SER A 80 -20.04 -53.71 11.61
N ARG A 81 -20.97 -53.82 10.63
CA ARG A 81 -22.42 -53.49 10.64
C ARG A 81 -22.93 -52.07 10.97
N PHE A 82 -23.27 -51.39 9.87
CA PHE A 82 -24.60 -50.86 9.50
C PHE A 82 -25.78 -51.02 10.49
N LEU A 83 -26.43 -49.90 10.81
CA LEU A 83 -27.88 -49.72 10.74
C LEU A 83 -28.18 -48.30 10.23
N GLY A 84 -29.00 -48.21 9.18
CA GLY A 84 -29.52 -46.95 8.65
C GLY A 84 -30.96 -46.73 9.09
N VAL A 85 -31.35 -45.45 9.21
CA VAL A 85 -32.71 -44.99 8.99
C VAL A 85 -32.63 -43.70 8.19
N ALA A 86 -33.37 -43.67 7.08
CA ALA A 86 -33.44 -42.61 6.09
C ALA A 86 -34.53 -41.56 6.44
N ASN A 87 -34.35 -40.29 6.04
CA ASN A 87 -35.00 -39.71 4.85
C ASN A 87 -34.85 -38.18 4.73
N GLY A 88 -34.55 -37.74 3.49
CA GLY A 88 -34.91 -36.43 2.90
C GLY A 88 -33.84 -35.32 3.02
N GLY A 89 -33.26 -34.76 1.96
CA GLY A 89 -33.44 -34.96 0.53
C GLY A 89 -32.51 -34.07 -0.31
N ARG A 90 -32.36 -34.45 -1.58
CA ARG A 90 -31.83 -33.74 -2.76
C ARG A 90 -30.31 -33.65 -2.93
N SER A 91 -29.76 -34.70 -3.53
CA SER A 91 -28.57 -34.72 -4.38
C SER A 91 -28.97 -34.87 -5.85
N LEU A 92 -28.20 -34.26 -6.76
CA LEU A 92 -28.00 -34.64 -8.17
C LEU A 92 -26.71 -33.94 -8.64
N SER A 93 -25.77 -34.48 -9.42
CA SER A 93 -25.32 -35.83 -9.77
C SER A 93 -24.09 -35.60 -10.67
N LEU A 94 -22.93 -36.12 -10.31
CA LEU A 94 -21.75 -36.16 -11.18
C LEU A 94 -21.98 -37.21 -12.29
N VAL A 95 -21.84 -36.81 -13.55
CA VAL A 95 -21.72 -37.75 -14.67
C VAL A 95 -20.26 -37.72 -15.15
N VAL A 96 -19.59 -38.85 -14.94
CA VAL A 96 -18.34 -39.21 -15.61
C VAL A 96 -18.71 -39.87 -16.94
N GLY A 97 -18.19 -39.35 -18.04
CA GLY A 97 -18.35 -39.93 -19.37
C GLY A 97 -17.04 -39.83 -20.16
N ASN A 98 -16.33 -40.95 -20.25
CA ASN A 98 -15.28 -41.18 -21.24
C ASN A 98 -15.92 -41.23 -22.64
N GLY A 99 -15.34 -40.51 -23.61
CA GLY A 99 -15.80 -40.53 -25.00
C GLY A 99 -14.75 -39.98 -25.97
N ILE A 100 -14.28 -40.87 -26.84
CA ILE A 100 -13.22 -40.71 -27.82
C ILE A 100 -13.67 -39.84 -29.02
N GLY A 101 -12.80 -38.92 -29.45
CA GLY A 101 -12.51 -38.60 -30.86
C GLY A 101 -13.46 -37.67 -31.63
N ARG A 102 -12.96 -36.52 -32.07
CA ARG A 102 -12.44 -36.29 -33.45
C ARG A 102 -12.18 -34.80 -33.68
N VAL A 103 -10.97 -34.53 -34.16
CA VAL A 103 -10.52 -33.25 -34.72
C VAL A 103 -11.22 -33.02 -36.06
N ALA A 104 -11.69 -31.80 -36.29
CA ALA A 104 -12.00 -31.28 -37.63
C ALA A 104 -11.24 -29.96 -37.81
N LEU A 105 -10.16 -30.03 -38.60
CA LEU A 105 -9.49 -28.88 -39.19
C LEU A 105 -10.32 -28.39 -40.39
N ALA A 106 -10.49 -27.07 -40.51
CA ALA A 106 -10.76 -26.42 -41.78
C ALA A 106 -9.54 -25.53 -42.13
N ASN A 107 -8.80 -26.00 -43.14
CA ASN A 107 -7.63 -25.36 -43.73
C ASN A 107 -8.00 -24.11 -44.54
N CYS A 108 -7.06 -23.17 -44.63
CA CYS A 108 -6.79 -22.53 -45.92
C CYS A 108 -5.32 -22.71 -46.33
N ARG A 109 -5.18 -23.20 -47.55
CA ARG A 109 -4.00 -23.56 -48.37
C ARG A 109 -3.37 -22.26 -48.95
N THR A 110 -2.15 -22.12 -49.48
CA THR A 110 -1.13 -23.02 -50.04
C THR A 110 0.13 -22.21 -50.44
N ALA A 111 1.22 -22.95 -50.72
CA ALA A 111 2.47 -22.62 -51.44
C ALA A 111 3.66 -22.27 -50.51
N GLY A 112 4.72 -23.07 -50.33
CA GLY A 112 5.20 -24.28 -51.00
C GLY A 112 6.46 -23.99 -51.81
N PHE A 113 7.64 -24.30 -51.25
CA PHE A 113 8.82 -24.86 -51.93
C PHE A 113 9.76 -25.49 -50.88
N ASP A 114 10.25 -26.68 -51.19
CA ASP A 114 11.05 -27.63 -50.40
C ASP A 114 12.50 -27.14 -50.15
N GLU A 115 13.12 -27.49 -49.01
CA GLU A 115 14.21 -28.48 -48.89
C GLU A 115 14.84 -28.51 -47.48
N GLU A 116 15.06 -29.74 -46.99
CA GLU A 116 15.92 -30.24 -45.91
C GLU A 116 15.81 -29.78 -44.45
N ALA A 117 15.53 -30.79 -43.62
CA ALA A 117 15.43 -30.75 -42.18
C ALA A 117 16.81 -30.71 -41.49
N VAL A 118 16.96 -29.78 -40.54
CA VAL A 118 17.84 -29.94 -39.39
C VAL A 118 17.01 -29.72 -38.14
N GLU A 119 16.77 -30.79 -37.39
CA GLU A 119 16.10 -30.76 -36.09
C GLU A 119 16.95 -29.96 -35.10
N SER A 120 16.40 -28.84 -34.60
CA SER A 120 16.83 -28.21 -33.36
C SER A 120 15.57 -28.02 -32.51
N SER A 121 15.32 -28.96 -31.62
CA SER A 121 14.28 -28.87 -30.60
C SER A 121 14.65 -27.79 -29.59
N THR A 122 14.12 -26.58 -29.77
CA THR A 122 13.99 -25.61 -28.69
C THR A 122 12.62 -25.80 -28.05
N SER A 123 12.57 -26.64 -27.01
CA SER A 123 11.45 -26.67 -26.08
C SER A 123 11.35 -25.29 -25.42
N THR A 124 10.22 -24.61 -25.65
CA THR A 124 9.89 -23.37 -24.95
C THR A 124 9.51 -23.78 -23.53
N GLU A 125 10.49 -23.80 -22.61
CA GLU A 125 10.23 -24.06 -21.20
C GLU A 125 9.41 -22.92 -20.61
N LEU A 126 8.26 -23.24 -20.00
CA LEU A 126 7.58 -22.31 -19.09
C LEU A 126 8.57 -21.96 -17.97
N PRO A 127 8.79 -20.68 -17.62
CA PRO A 127 9.56 -20.35 -16.43
C PRO A 127 8.85 -20.95 -15.21
N ASN A 128 9.53 -21.92 -14.60
CA ASN A 128 9.02 -22.66 -13.47
C ASN A 128 9.12 -21.75 -12.23
N TYR A 129 8.10 -20.91 -11.97
CA TYR A 129 8.02 -20.00 -10.81
C TYR A 129 7.83 -20.75 -9.46
N GLY A 130 8.44 -21.93 -9.32
CA GLY A 130 8.59 -22.67 -8.08
C GLY A 130 9.69 -22.12 -7.16
N GLY A 131 10.62 -21.32 -7.71
CA GLY A 131 11.65 -20.63 -6.95
C GLY A 131 11.13 -19.43 -6.15
N GLY A 132 11.88 -19.02 -5.14
CA GLY A 132 11.69 -17.74 -4.44
C GLY A 132 12.15 -16.58 -5.32
N GLY A 133 11.76 -15.36 -4.96
CA GLY A 133 12.11 -14.18 -5.76
C GLY A 133 11.56 -12.88 -5.20
N THR A 134 12.03 -11.76 -5.74
CA THR A 134 11.53 -10.43 -5.37
C THR A 134 10.86 -9.78 -6.56
N PHE A 135 9.60 -9.45 -6.37
CA PHE A 135 8.69 -8.93 -7.38
C PHE A 135 8.28 -7.51 -7.05
N LEU A 136 7.98 -6.76 -8.09
CA LEU A 136 7.48 -5.41 -8.07
C LEU A 136 6.03 -5.43 -8.54
N ILE A 137 5.12 -5.01 -7.68
CA ILE A 137 3.68 -4.96 -7.94
C ILE A 137 3.26 -3.49 -8.03
N TYR A 138 2.66 -3.11 -9.15
CA TYR A 138 2.17 -1.75 -9.38
C TYR A 138 0.89 -1.78 -10.18
N ASN A 139 -0.02 -0.85 -9.91
CA ASN A 139 -1.28 -0.75 -10.61
C ASN A 139 -1.30 0.49 -11.50
N VAL A 140 -1.87 0.38 -12.71
CA VAL A 140 -2.12 1.51 -13.60
C VAL A 140 -3.54 1.37 -14.11
N ALA A 141 -4.39 2.38 -13.87
CA ALA A 141 -5.79 2.35 -14.28
C ALA A 141 -6.51 1.05 -13.85
N ASP A 142 -6.99 0.24 -14.79
CA ASP A 142 -7.74 -0.99 -14.57
C ASP A 142 -6.86 -2.25 -14.45
N THR A 143 -5.54 -2.12 -14.43
CA THR A 143 -4.61 -3.24 -14.54
C THR A 143 -3.58 -3.26 -13.43
N LEU A 144 -3.35 -4.44 -12.84
CA LEU A 144 -2.26 -4.70 -11.89
C LEU A 144 -1.12 -5.42 -12.63
N PHE A 145 0.08 -4.87 -12.55
CA PHE A 145 1.28 -5.41 -13.17
C PHE A 145 2.20 -6.02 -12.12
N VAL A 146 2.84 -7.12 -12.47
CA VAL A 146 3.90 -7.75 -11.70
C VAL A 146 5.14 -7.87 -12.57
N SER A 147 6.26 -7.32 -12.11
CA SER A 147 7.57 -7.44 -12.76
C SER A 147 8.57 -8.04 -11.76
N ASP A 148 9.54 -8.82 -12.22
CA ASP A 148 10.66 -9.21 -11.34
C ASP A 148 11.51 -7.96 -11.07
N LEU A 149 11.93 -7.73 -9.82
CA LEU A 149 12.68 -6.55 -9.43
C LEU A 149 14.06 -6.49 -10.10
N ASN A 150 14.73 -7.64 -10.23
CA ASN A 150 16.11 -7.80 -10.69
C ASN A 150 16.22 -7.88 -12.22
N LEU A 151 15.16 -8.29 -12.91
CA LEU A 151 15.14 -8.30 -14.37
C LEU A 151 15.12 -6.87 -14.92
N LYS A 152 15.98 -6.61 -15.92
CA LYS A 152 16.05 -5.32 -16.64
C LYS A 152 15.01 -5.20 -17.74
N GLU A 153 14.29 -6.27 -18.02
CA GLU A 153 13.22 -6.28 -19.00
C GLU A 153 12.17 -5.23 -18.63
N LYS A 154 11.71 -4.50 -19.65
CA LYS A 154 10.70 -3.46 -19.47
C LYS A 154 9.32 -4.05 -19.29
N ASP A 155 9.05 -5.18 -19.94
CA ASP A 155 7.73 -5.78 -19.93
C ASP A 155 7.43 -6.47 -18.59
N PRO A 156 6.21 -6.33 -18.07
CA PRO A 156 5.78 -7.02 -16.87
C PRO A 156 5.62 -8.52 -17.13
N ILE A 157 5.92 -9.32 -16.11
CA ILE A 157 5.75 -10.78 -16.10
C ILE A 157 4.27 -11.15 -16.15
N LYS A 158 3.44 -10.41 -15.40
CA LYS A 158 2.00 -10.64 -15.31
C LYS A 158 1.26 -9.31 -15.40
N ALA A 159 0.13 -9.33 -16.09
CA ALA A 159 -0.85 -8.25 -16.12
C ALA A 159 -2.22 -8.83 -15.78
N ILE A 160 -2.83 -8.35 -14.70
CA ILE A 160 -4.16 -8.75 -14.23
C ILE A 160 -5.11 -7.60 -14.49
N GLN A 161 -6.10 -7.83 -15.34
CA GLN A 161 -7.06 -6.82 -15.76
C GLN A 161 -8.36 -6.93 -14.97
N PHE A 162 -8.88 -5.79 -14.53
CA PHE A 162 -10.10 -5.68 -13.75
C PHE A 162 -11.19 -5.04 -14.61
N SER A 163 -12.26 -5.78 -14.90
CA SER A 163 -13.34 -5.30 -15.76
C SER A 163 -14.34 -4.37 -15.06
N ASN A 164 -14.50 -4.52 -13.74
CA ASN A 164 -15.62 -3.92 -13.01
C ASN A 164 -15.20 -2.70 -12.17
N SER A 165 -13.97 -2.70 -11.65
CA SER A 165 -13.45 -1.60 -10.83
C SER A 165 -11.92 -1.63 -10.83
N SER A 166 -11.30 -0.46 -10.91
CA SER A 166 -9.84 -0.34 -10.88
C SER A 166 -9.25 -0.70 -9.52
N PRO A 167 -8.10 -1.39 -9.47
CA PRO A 167 -7.31 -1.52 -8.25
C PRO A 167 -6.81 -0.15 -7.78
N VAL A 168 -6.85 0.06 -6.47
CA VAL A 168 -6.50 1.33 -5.81
C VAL A 168 -5.27 1.17 -4.94
N CYS A 169 -5.24 0.12 -4.14
CA CYS A 169 -4.18 -0.12 -3.18
C CYS A 169 -3.93 -1.62 -3.01
N HIS A 170 -2.73 -1.98 -2.57
CA HIS A 170 -2.30 -3.36 -2.43
C HIS A 170 -1.20 -3.53 -1.40
N ALA A 171 -1.28 -4.60 -0.61
CA ALA A 171 -0.31 -4.92 0.44
C ALA A 171 0.09 -6.40 0.38
N PHE A 172 1.38 -6.67 0.55
CA PHE A 172 1.94 -8.02 0.52
C PHE A 172 2.41 -8.45 1.91
N ASP A 173 2.06 -9.67 2.31
CA ASP A 173 2.53 -10.32 3.53
C ASP A 173 3.59 -11.37 3.19
N ALA A 174 4.84 -11.11 3.57
CA ALA A 174 5.95 -12.04 3.38
C ALA A 174 5.94 -13.23 4.36
N GLU A 175 5.15 -13.14 5.42
CA GLU A 175 5.04 -14.17 6.46
C GLU A 175 3.86 -15.12 6.25
N ALA A 176 3.01 -14.85 5.25
CA ALA A 176 1.92 -15.74 4.87
C ALA A 176 2.46 -17.09 4.34
N ASP A 177 1.98 -18.19 4.91
CA ASP A 177 2.37 -19.57 4.60
C ASP A 177 1.28 -20.34 3.83
N ASP A 178 0.03 -19.92 3.98
CA ASP A 178 -1.15 -20.52 3.36
C ASP A 178 -1.40 -20.10 1.90
N GLY A 179 -0.50 -19.29 1.35
CA GLY A 179 -0.49 -18.87 -0.04
C GLY A 179 -1.42 -17.71 -0.36
N TYR A 180 -2.14 -17.10 0.59
CA TYR A 180 -2.87 -15.85 0.35
C TYR A 180 -2.11 -14.68 0.96
N ASP A 181 -1.22 -14.12 0.16
CA ASP A 181 -0.16 -13.20 0.58
C ASP A 181 -0.38 -11.78 0.03
N LEU A 182 -1.32 -11.56 -0.88
CA LEU A 182 -1.55 -10.26 -1.54
C LEU A 182 -2.98 -9.75 -1.34
N LEU A 183 -3.10 -8.61 -0.66
CA LEU A 183 -4.33 -7.83 -0.55
C LEU A 183 -4.44 -6.84 -1.71
N LEU A 184 -5.66 -6.68 -2.22
CA LEU A 184 -6.01 -5.76 -3.30
C LEU A 184 -7.31 -5.02 -2.92
N GLY A 185 -7.23 -3.72 -2.70
CA GLY A 185 -8.39 -2.84 -2.53
C GLY A 185 -8.81 -2.21 -3.85
N LEU A 186 -10.10 -2.21 -4.15
CA LEU A 186 -10.66 -1.68 -5.40
C LEU A 186 -11.44 -0.37 -5.17
N HIS A 187 -11.61 0.39 -6.25
CA HIS A 187 -12.34 1.66 -6.22
C HIS A 187 -13.81 1.48 -5.83
N CYS A 188 -14.41 0.32 -6.12
CA CYS A 188 -15.74 -0.06 -5.67
C CYS A 188 -15.86 -0.32 -4.15
N GLY A 189 -14.76 -0.27 -3.40
CA GLY A 189 -14.73 -0.61 -1.97
C GLY A 189 -14.43 -2.08 -1.69
N ASP A 190 -14.56 -2.96 -2.69
CA ASP A 190 -14.24 -4.38 -2.55
C ASP A 190 -12.77 -4.63 -2.25
N VAL A 191 -12.52 -5.67 -1.45
CA VAL A 191 -11.17 -6.13 -1.15
C VAL A 191 -11.02 -7.59 -1.55
N TYR A 192 -9.97 -7.87 -2.32
CA TYR A 192 -9.58 -9.22 -2.72
C TYR A 192 -8.32 -9.63 -1.99
N LEU A 193 -8.32 -10.88 -1.53
CA LEU A 193 -7.16 -11.55 -1.00
C LEU A 193 -6.78 -12.68 -1.97
N VAL A 194 -5.57 -12.63 -2.50
CA VAL A 194 -5.10 -13.52 -3.57
C VAL A 194 -3.72 -14.10 -3.28
N SER A 195 -3.39 -15.19 -3.97
CA SER A 195 -2.05 -15.75 -4.02
C SER A 195 -1.22 -15.15 -5.15
N LEU A 196 -0.14 -14.43 -4.84
CA LEU A 196 0.79 -13.92 -5.83
C LEU A 196 1.42 -15.07 -6.63
N ARG A 197 1.80 -16.16 -5.95
CA ARG A 197 2.38 -17.33 -6.62
C ARG A 197 1.41 -17.93 -7.63
N GLN A 198 0.14 -18.09 -7.26
CA GLN A 198 -0.84 -18.65 -8.18
C GLN A 198 -1.14 -17.71 -9.35
N GLN A 199 -1.11 -16.38 -9.14
CA GLN A 199 -1.22 -15.43 -10.25
C GLN A 199 -0.06 -15.57 -11.25
N LEU A 200 1.17 -15.79 -10.76
CA LEU A 200 2.35 -15.94 -11.62
C LEU A 200 2.38 -17.27 -12.38
N GLN A 201 1.75 -18.33 -11.84
CA GLN A 201 1.65 -19.63 -12.51
C GLN A 201 0.56 -19.67 -13.57
N ASP A 202 -0.47 -18.86 -13.42
CA ASP A 202 -1.54 -18.73 -14.41
C ASP A 202 -1.09 -17.84 -15.59
N THR A 203 -1.47 -18.20 -16.82
CA THR A 203 -1.15 -17.43 -18.03
C THR A 203 -2.27 -16.46 -18.44
N GLY A 204 -3.43 -16.54 -17.79
CA GLY A 204 -4.57 -15.68 -18.05
C GLY A 204 -4.35 -14.23 -17.64
N ARG A 205 -5.24 -13.35 -18.08
CA ARG A 205 -5.28 -11.93 -17.63
C ARG A 205 -6.32 -11.67 -16.54
N LYS A 206 -7.08 -12.70 -16.16
CA LYS A 206 -8.08 -12.61 -15.09
C LYS A 206 -7.46 -13.07 -13.79
N MET A 207 -7.95 -12.51 -12.69
CA MET A 207 -7.57 -12.93 -11.36
C MET A 207 -8.03 -14.37 -11.10
N VAL A 208 -7.16 -15.17 -10.48
CA VAL A 208 -7.46 -16.56 -10.08
C VAL A 208 -7.36 -16.70 -8.56
N ALA A 209 -8.08 -17.68 -7.98
CA ALA A 209 -8.00 -18.01 -6.55
C ALA A 209 -8.07 -16.81 -5.59
N ALA A 210 -9.19 -16.10 -5.65
CA ALA A 210 -9.42 -14.90 -4.86
C ALA A 210 -10.48 -15.15 -3.79
N GLN A 211 -10.18 -14.76 -2.56
CA GLN A 211 -11.17 -14.55 -1.52
C GLN A 211 -11.68 -13.11 -1.62
N HIS A 212 -13.00 -12.94 -1.68
CA HIS A 212 -13.64 -11.64 -1.88
C HIS A 212 -14.32 -11.20 -0.58
N TYR A 213 -13.93 -10.02 -0.09
CA TYR A 213 -14.58 -9.32 1.00
C TYR A 213 -15.41 -8.18 0.42
N PHE A 214 -16.73 -8.34 0.52
CA PHE A 214 -17.67 -7.33 0.05
C PHE A 214 -17.71 -6.14 0.98
N TYR A 215 -17.64 -4.95 0.40
CA TYR A 215 -18.06 -3.73 1.07
C TYR A 215 -19.44 -3.34 0.55
N TYR A 216 -20.50 -3.70 1.27
CA TYR A 216 -21.82 -3.11 1.08
C TYR A 216 -22.21 -2.38 2.36
N ASN A 217 -22.39 -1.06 2.24
CA ASN A 217 -22.82 -0.11 3.27
C ASN A 217 -23.34 -0.79 4.56
N MET A 218 -22.40 -1.04 5.48
CA MET A 218 -22.64 -1.80 6.72
C MET A 218 -23.32 -0.94 7.80
N ASP A 219 -23.67 0.30 7.46
CA ASP A 219 -24.49 1.15 8.29
C ASP A 219 -25.95 0.72 8.14
N GLY A 220 -26.57 0.26 9.22
CA GLY A 220 -28.00 -0.05 9.25
C GLY A 220 -28.93 1.16 8.97
N ALA A 221 -28.40 2.31 8.55
CA ALA A 221 -29.07 3.59 8.38
C ALA A 221 -29.65 3.86 6.99
N THR A 222 -29.25 3.13 5.93
CA THR A 222 -29.84 3.37 4.61
C THR A 222 -30.58 2.14 4.11
N ASN A 223 -31.85 2.07 4.50
CA ASN A 223 -32.84 1.49 3.62
C ASN A 223 -32.68 2.16 2.25
N ASN A 224 -32.11 1.43 1.29
CA ASN A 224 -32.01 1.74 -0.13
C ASN A 224 -33.32 2.22 -0.77
N ARG A 225 -34.44 2.21 -0.06
CA ARG A 225 -35.73 2.72 -0.52
C ARG A 225 -35.68 4.20 -0.91
N HIS A 226 -34.92 5.07 -0.22
CA HIS A 226 -34.80 6.48 -0.64
C HIS A 226 -33.87 6.66 -1.86
N ALA A 227 -32.72 5.96 -1.90
CA ALA A 227 -31.81 6.01 -3.05
C ALA A 227 -32.43 5.40 -4.32
N LEU A 228 -33.14 4.26 -4.21
CA LEU A 228 -33.95 3.69 -5.29
C LEU A 228 -35.06 4.65 -5.74
N HIS A 229 -35.66 5.42 -4.83
CA HIS A 229 -36.68 6.42 -5.18
C HIS A 229 -36.09 7.65 -5.90
N LEU A 230 -34.83 8.01 -5.63
CA LEU A 230 -34.08 9.01 -6.42
C LEU A 230 -33.72 8.46 -7.80
N ILE A 231 -33.27 7.20 -7.90
CA ILE A 231 -32.87 6.53 -9.15
C ILE A 231 -34.06 6.39 -10.13
N HIS A 232 -35.28 6.20 -9.62
CA HIS A 232 -36.49 6.08 -10.46
C HIS A 232 -36.86 7.35 -11.26
N ASN A 233 -36.36 8.53 -10.88
CA ASN A 233 -36.77 9.82 -11.46
C ASN A 233 -35.63 10.59 -12.17
N VAL A 234 -34.49 9.95 -12.40
CA VAL A 234 -33.32 10.61 -13.00
C VAL A 234 -32.88 9.91 -14.29
N THR A 235 -32.18 10.65 -15.16
CA THR A 235 -31.64 10.08 -16.42
C THR A 235 -30.62 8.98 -16.13
N PHE A 236 -30.40 8.05 -17.07
CA PHE A 236 -29.44 6.95 -16.92
C PHE A 236 -28.05 7.42 -16.47
N GLY A 237 -27.57 8.57 -16.98
CA GLY A 237 -26.29 9.16 -16.56
C GLY A 237 -26.30 9.70 -15.13
N GLN A 238 -27.40 10.28 -14.67
CA GLN A 238 -27.57 10.74 -13.29
C GLN A 238 -27.77 9.58 -12.32
N ALA A 239 -28.49 8.52 -12.72
CA ALA A 239 -28.60 7.30 -11.94
C ALA A 239 -27.23 6.64 -11.74
N LEU A 240 -26.43 6.55 -12.81
CA LEU A 240 -25.06 6.02 -12.74
C LEU A 240 -24.17 6.88 -11.82
N PHE A 241 -24.27 8.20 -11.92
CA PHE A 241 -23.55 9.13 -11.04
C PHE A 241 -23.98 9.02 -9.56
N ILE A 242 -25.27 8.85 -9.28
CA ILE A 242 -25.80 8.64 -7.92
C ILE A 242 -25.32 7.29 -7.37
N ILE A 243 -25.32 6.23 -8.18
CA ILE A 243 -24.81 4.91 -7.82
C ILE A 243 -23.31 4.98 -7.52
N ASP A 244 -22.51 5.62 -8.37
CA ASP A 244 -21.07 5.83 -8.16
C ASP A 244 -20.79 6.68 -6.91
N SER A 245 -21.69 7.61 -6.55
CA SER A 245 -21.60 8.43 -5.34
C SER A 245 -22.01 7.69 -4.05
N LEU A 246 -22.75 6.59 -4.18
CA LEU A 246 -23.14 5.71 -3.06
C LEU A 246 -22.08 4.64 -2.76
N ILE A 247 -21.11 4.46 -3.66
CA ILE A 247 -19.99 3.54 -3.49
C ILE A 247 -18.94 4.19 -2.60
N ILE A 248 -18.68 3.55 -1.45
CA ILE A 248 -17.62 3.99 -0.54
C ILE A 248 -16.32 3.32 -0.95
N ARG A 249 -15.42 4.14 -1.46
CA ARG A 249 -14.18 3.70 -2.10
C ARG A 249 -13.16 3.20 -1.07
N CYS A 250 -12.47 2.12 -1.38
CA CYS A 250 -11.28 1.72 -0.64
C CYS A 250 -10.15 2.70 -0.96
N ILE A 251 -9.43 3.16 0.08
CA ILE A 251 -8.34 4.14 -0.04
C ILE A 251 -7.00 3.50 0.29
N CYS A 252 -6.95 2.70 1.36
CA CYS A 252 -5.73 2.04 1.79
C CYS A 252 -6.02 0.67 2.43
N VAL A 253 -5.05 -0.25 2.32
CA VAL A 253 -5.08 -1.56 2.96
C VAL A 253 -3.74 -1.81 3.66
N ALA A 254 -3.77 -2.50 4.80
CA ALA A 254 -2.56 -2.89 5.51
C ALA A 254 -2.77 -4.22 6.25
N TRP A 255 -1.77 -5.10 6.19
CA TRP A 255 -1.66 -6.23 7.10
C TRP A 255 -1.29 -5.75 8.50
N VAL A 256 -1.80 -6.43 9.53
CA VAL A 256 -1.41 -6.14 10.92
C VAL A 256 -0.16 -6.97 11.26
N PRO A 257 1.00 -6.33 11.51
CA PRO A 257 2.23 -7.05 11.81
C PRO A 257 2.08 -7.96 13.03
N GLY A 258 2.65 -9.16 12.96
CA GLY A 258 2.61 -10.14 14.05
C GLY A 258 1.24 -10.82 14.28
N ARG A 259 0.20 -10.45 13.53
CA ARG A 259 -1.14 -11.08 13.62
C ARG A 259 -1.50 -11.77 12.32
N ILE A 260 -1.28 -13.09 12.29
CA ILE A 260 -1.52 -13.94 11.12
C ILE A 260 -2.97 -13.77 10.62
N GLY A 261 -3.11 -13.43 9.34
CA GLY A 261 -4.42 -13.32 8.68
C GLY A 261 -5.28 -12.13 9.12
N THR A 262 -4.75 -11.18 9.89
CA THR A 262 -5.49 -9.96 10.27
C THR A 262 -5.07 -8.79 9.40
N PHE A 263 -6.03 -8.08 8.82
CA PHE A 263 -5.77 -6.89 8.01
C PHE A 263 -6.82 -5.81 8.22
N VAL A 264 -6.46 -4.58 7.86
CA VAL A 264 -7.31 -3.40 7.98
C VAL A 264 -7.49 -2.71 6.63
N VAL A 265 -8.65 -2.10 6.45
CA VAL A 265 -9.05 -1.43 5.21
C VAL A 265 -9.60 -0.06 5.56
N GLY A 266 -8.97 1.00 5.05
CA GLY A 266 -9.43 2.39 5.20
C GLY A 266 -10.25 2.84 3.99
N HIS A 267 -11.31 3.59 4.25
CA HIS A 267 -12.29 3.99 3.24
C HIS A 267 -12.47 5.52 3.14
N ALA A 268 -13.11 5.95 2.06
CA ALA A 268 -13.35 7.36 1.74
C ALA A 268 -14.35 8.06 2.68
N ASP A 269 -15.14 7.30 3.43
CA ASP A 269 -16.13 7.76 4.41
C ASP A 269 -15.52 8.01 5.80
N GLY A 270 -14.23 7.74 5.99
CA GLY A 270 -13.54 7.95 7.26
C GLY A 270 -13.59 6.77 8.21
N ASN A 271 -14.05 5.61 7.72
CA ASN A 271 -14.08 4.37 8.46
C ASN A 271 -12.88 3.47 8.10
N ILE A 272 -12.43 2.72 9.10
CA ILE A 272 -11.48 1.63 8.97
C ILE A 272 -12.18 0.35 9.41
N TYR A 273 -12.08 -0.71 8.61
CA TYR A 273 -12.65 -2.01 8.93
C TYR A 273 -11.52 -3.02 9.18
N VAL A 274 -11.67 -3.81 10.24
CA VAL A 274 -10.75 -4.87 10.61
C VAL A 274 -11.33 -6.20 10.14
N TYR A 275 -10.52 -6.97 9.41
CA TYR A 275 -10.88 -8.26 8.87
C TYR A 275 -9.94 -9.35 9.39
N GLU A 276 -10.49 -10.55 9.55
CA GLU A 276 -9.71 -11.76 9.84
C GLU A 276 -9.97 -12.80 8.75
N LYS A 277 -8.90 -13.28 8.13
CA LYS A 277 -8.94 -14.22 7.02
C LYS A 277 -9.73 -15.51 7.32
N ASN A 278 -9.73 -15.94 8.58
CA ASN A 278 -10.37 -17.18 9.02
C ASN A 278 -11.88 -17.05 9.28
N LYS A 279 -12.46 -15.84 9.13
CA LYS A 279 -13.88 -15.55 9.33
C LYS A 279 -14.61 -15.39 8.00
N GLU A 280 -15.91 -15.70 7.99
CA GLU A 280 -16.73 -15.69 6.77
C GLU A 280 -17.40 -14.32 6.54
N GLY A 281 -17.58 -13.94 5.27
CA GLY A 281 -18.17 -12.65 4.86
C GLY A 281 -19.69 -12.64 4.68
N THR A 282 -20.42 -13.62 5.20
CA THR A 282 -21.81 -13.93 4.80
C THR A 282 -22.90 -13.65 5.85
N SER A 283 -22.57 -13.17 7.05
CA SER A 283 -23.59 -12.79 8.05
C SER A 283 -23.86 -11.28 8.09
N ASP A 284 -25.09 -10.89 8.46
CA ASP A 284 -25.56 -9.50 8.69
C ASP A 284 -24.62 -8.74 9.64
N SER A 285 -23.53 -8.20 9.12
CA SER A 285 -22.53 -7.42 9.83
C SER A 285 -22.94 -5.95 9.86
N SER A 286 -24.10 -5.68 10.47
CA SER A 286 -24.56 -4.30 10.67
C SER A 286 -23.86 -3.67 11.88
N PHE A 287 -23.32 -2.46 11.69
CA PHE A 287 -22.79 -1.65 12.78
C PHE A 287 -23.79 -0.56 13.19
N PRO A 288 -23.74 -0.10 14.45
CA PRO A 288 -24.54 1.04 14.89
C PRO A 288 -24.30 2.28 14.02
N VAL A 289 -25.31 3.13 13.86
CA VAL A 289 -25.16 4.40 13.15
C VAL A 289 -24.20 5.31 13.92
N ILE A 290 -23.25 5.92 13.20
CA ILE A 290 -22.35 6.93 13.76
C ILE A 290 -23.18 8.19 14.03
N LYS A 291 -23.31 8.55 15.31
CA LYS A 291 -24.10 9.72 15.73
C LYS A 291 -23.35 11.03 15.56
N ASP A 292 -22.04 11.00 15.80
CA ASP A 292 -21.15 12.15 15.71
C ASP A 292 -19.95 11.75 14.85
N GLN A 293 -19.88 12.30 13.64
CA GLN A 293 -18.82 12.02 12.66
C GLN A 293 -17.49 12.71 12.98
N THR A 294 -17.46 13.53 14.03
CA THR A 294 -16.24 14.21 14.49
C THR A 294 -15.50 13.39 15.56
N GLN A 295 -16.19 12.43 16.18
CA GLN A 295 -15.65 11.64 17.27
C GLN A 295 -15.21 10.27 16.80
N PHE A 296 -14.06 9.85 17.34
CA PHE A 296 -13.59 8.49 17.19
C PHE A 296 -14.55 7.51 17.90
N SER A 297 -14.90 6.41 17.23
CA SER A 297 -15.66 5.33 17.85
C SER A 297 -15.31 3.98 17.24
N ILE A 298 -15.38 2.93 18.04
CA ILE A 298 -15.20 1.55 17.60
C ILE A 298 -16.47 0.77 17.87
N SER A 299 -16.88 -0.03 16.90
CA SER A 299 -17.99 -0.96 17.01
C SER A 299 -17.57 -2.33 16.54
N HIS A 300 -17.84 -3.34 17.35
CA HIS A 300 -17.56 -4.74 17.03
C HIS A 300 -18.78 -5.41 16.42
N THR A 301 -18.53 -6.35 15.51
CA THR A 301 -19.60 -7.21 15.01
C THR A 301 -20.15 -8.08 16.16
N ARG A 302 -21.45 -8.35 16.11
CA ARG A 302 -22.10 -9.25 17.09
C ARG A 302 -21.79 -10.73 16.83
N SER A 303 -21.40 -11.05 15.59
CA SER A 303 -21.16 -12.42 15.15
C SER A 303 -19.66 -12.72 15.18
N SER A 304 -19.26 -13.66 16.05
CA SER A 304 -17.86 -14.09 16.16
C SER A 304 -17.31 -14.77 14.92
N LYS A 305 -18.15 -15.10 13.94
CA LYS A 305 -17.76 -15.73 12.67
C LYS A 305 -17.81 -14.77 11.48
N SER A 306 -18.27 -13.54 11.67
CA SER A 306 -18.43 -12.57 10.58
C SER A 306 -17.18 -11.75 10.38
N ASN A 307 -16.90 -11.49 9.11
CA ASN A 307 -16.24 -10.28 8.69
C ASN A 307 -17.27 -9.19 8.33
N PRO A 308 -16.88 -7.91 8.41
CA PRO A 308 -15.73 -7.39 9.18
C PRO A 308 -15.92 -7.61 10.70
N VAL A 309 -14.80 -7.70 11.44
CA VAL A 309 -14.77 -7.94 12.89
C VAL A 309 -15.04 -6.67 13.68
N ALA A 310 -14.50 -5.54 13.21
CA ALA A 310 -14.69 -4.24 13.84
C ALA A 310 -14.78 -3.14 12.78
N ARG A 311 -15.51 -2.09 13.10
CA ARG A 311 -15.52 -0.80 12.39
C ARG A 311 -15.01 0.28 13.33
N TRP A 312 -13.95 0.95 12.91
CA TRP A 312 -13.35 2.10 13.56
C TRP A 312 -13.73 3.34 12.76
N HIS A 313 -14.58 4.19 13.32
CA HIS A 313 -14.82 5.51 12.76
C HIS A 313 -13.76 6.47 13.29
N VAL A 314 -13.01 7.11 12.39
CA VAL A 314 -11.80 7.86 12.77
C VAL A 314 -11.96 9.36 12.52
N CYS A 315 -12.56 9.73 11.39
CA CYS A 315 -12.74 11.13 11.00
C CYS A 315 -13.88 11.31 9.99
N HIS A 316 -14.23 12.57 9.72
CA HIS A 316 -15.12 12.91 8.62
C HIS A 316 -14.33 13.01 7.30
N GLY A 317 -14.60 12.11 6.38
CA GLY A 317 -13.95 12.03 5.07
C GLY A 317 -12.78 11.04 5.01
N PRO A 318 -12.05 10.96 3.88
CA PRO A 318 -11.14 9.84 3.61
C PRO A 318 -10.04 9.60 4.64
N VAL A 319 -9.84 8.32 4.98
CA VAL A 319 -8.60 7.85 5.64
C VAL A 319 -7.54 7.62 4.57
N ASN A 320 -6.64 8.59 4.40
CA ASN A 320 -5.68 8.62 3.31
C ASN A 320 -4.57 7.57 3.46
N SER A 321 -4.15 7.28 4.68
CA SER A 321 -3.09 6.30 4.94
C SER A 321 -3.21 5.67 6.33
N ILE A 322 -2.88 4.38 6.39
CA ILE A 322 -2.75 3.58 7.60
C ILE A 322 -1.34 2.98 7.60
N SER A 323 -0.65 3.05 8.73
CA SER A 323 0.68 2.44 8.90
C SER A 323 0.85 1.91 10.30
N PHE A 324 1.48 0.75 10.43
CA PHE A 324 1.75 0.11 11.72
C PHE A 324 3.19 0.32 12.17
N SER A 325 3.40 0.32 13.48
CA SER A 325 4.72 0.15 14.09
C SER A 325 5.28 -1.24 13.76
N ALA A 326 6.61 -1.39 13.88
CA ALA A 326 7.35 -2.62 13.56
C ALA A 326 6.77 -3.88 14.19
N ASP A 327 6.35 -3.73 15.44
CA ASP A 327 5.83 -4.76 16.32
C ASP A 327 4.31 -4.97 16.18
N GLY A 328 3.63 -4.14 15.37
CA GLY A 328 2.18 -4.17 15.19
C GLY A 328 1.37 -3.69 16.41
N ALA A 329 2.03 -3.13 17.43
CA ALA A 329 1.36 -2.66 18.64
C ALA A 329 0.58 -1.36 18.40
N CYS A 330 1.16 -0.45 17.62
CA CYS A 330 0.58 0.85 17.33
C CYS A 330 0.15 0.97 15.86
N MET A 331 -1.00 1.62 15.64
CA MET A 331 -1.51 1.98 14.32
C MET A 331 -1.59 3.50 14.19
N ALA A 332 -0.89 4.06 13.21
CA ALA A 332 -1.02 5.46 12.82
C ALA A 332 -1.98 5.59 11.64
N THR A 333 -2.84 6.61 11.70
CA THR A 333 -3.79 6.94 10.64
C THR A 333 -3.73 8.43 10.35
N VAL A 334 -3.84 8.78 9.07
CA VAL A 334 -3.92 10.16 8.60
C VAL A 334 -5.08 10.31 7.62
N GLY A 335 -5.74 11.46 7.61
CA GLY A 335 -6.95 11.66 6.82
C GLY A 335 -7.15 13.07 6.28
N ARG A 336 -8.29 13.25 5.62
CA ARG A 336 -8.73 14.52 5.00
C ARG A 336 -8.86 15.67 5.99
N ASP A 337 -9.12 15.35 7.25
CA ASP A 337 -9.25 16.32 8.34
C ASP A 337 -7.91 16.87 8.87
N GLY A 338 -6.79 16.46 8.26
CA GLY A 338 -5.45 16.96 8.60
C GLY A 338 -4.91 16.43 9.92
N CYS A 339 -5.53 15.40 10.51
CA CYS A 339 -5.11 14.89 11.82
C CYS A 339 -4.31 13.59 11.69
N LEU A 340 -3.15 13.52 12.33
CA LEU A 340 -2.51 12.26 12.68
C LEU A 340 -3.19 11.72 13.94
N ARG A 341 -3.52 10.43 13.92
CA ARG A 341 -4.01 9.69 15.10
C ARG A 341 -3.22 8.41 15.26
N VAL A 342 -2.72 8.18 16.47
CA VAL A 342 -1.96 6.99 16.83
C VAL A 342 -2.73 6.20 17.87
N PHE A 343 -3.00 4.94 17.56
CA PHE A 343 -3.80 4.04 18.38
C PHE A 343 -2.97 2.89 18.91
N ASP A 344 -3.25 2.44 20.13
CA ASP A 344 -2.91 1.10 20.57
C ASP A 344 -3.91 0.15 19.90
N PHE A 345 -3.42 -0.67 18.97
CA PHE A 345 -4.28 -1.53 18.16
C PHE A 345 -4.90 -2.68 18.96
N ALA A 346 -4.21 -3.16 20.00
CA ALA A 346 -4.70 -4.26 20.83
C ALA A 346 -5.71 -3.79 21.86
N LYS A 347 -5.47 -2.63 22.47
CA LYS A 347 -6.37 -2.03 23.46
C LYS A 347 -7.49 -1.22 22.85
N GLU A 348 -7.40 -0.90 21.55
CA GLU A 348 -8.39 -0.11 20.83
C GLU A 348 -8.53 1.31 21.37
N LEU A 349 -7.41 1.90 21.78
CA LEU A 349 -7.36 3.20 22.42
C LEU A 349 -6.58 4.20 21.57
N LEU A 350 -7.11 5.41 21.43
CA LEU A 350 -6.34 6.54 20.92
C LEU A 350 -5.26 6.90 21.96
N LEU A 351 -4.00 6.81 21.58
CA LEU A 351 -2.87 7.16 22.43
C LEU A 351 -2.63 8.67 22.37
N PHE A 352 -2.39 9.19 21.17
CA PHE A 352 -2.20 10.61 20.92
C PHE A 352 -2.51 10.95 19.46
N GLY A 353 -2.59 12.24 19.17
CA GLY A 353 -2.64 12.72 17.80
C GLY A 353 -2.43 14.22 17.73
N GLY A 354 -2.37 14.75 16.52
CA GLY A 354 -2.26 16.18 16.33
C GLY A 354 -2.61 16.63 14.93
N LYS A 355 -2.85 17.93 14.79
CA LYS A 355 -3.20 18.56 13.52
C LYS A 355 -1.97 18.97 12.72
N SER A 356 -2.06 18.78 11.41
CA SER A 356 -1.20 19.43 10.43
C SER A 356 -1.24 20.94 10.59
N TYR A 357 -0.24 21.62 10.03
CA TYR A 357 -0.25 23.08 10.01
C TYR A 357 -1.46 23.58 9.21
N TYR A 358 -1.72 22.94 8.08
CA TYR A 358 -2.89 23.20 7.24
C TYR A 358 -3.23 21.98 6.37
N GLY A 359 -4.50 21.87 5.96
CA GLY A 359 -4.94 20.90 4.96
C GLY A 359 -4.83 19.43 5.39
N ALA A 360 -5.10 18.53 4.45
CA ALA A 360 -5.10 17.09 4.71
C ALA A 360 -3.69 16.53 4.92
N LEU A 361 -3.60 15.48 5.74
CA LEU A 361 -2.42 14.61 5.78
C LEU A 361 -2.64 13.43 4.84
N LEU A 362 -1.64 13.16 4.01
CA LEU A 362 -1.76 12.31 2.83
C LEU A 362 -1.04 10.96 3.04
N CYS A 363 0.15 10.98 3.62
CA CYS A 363 0.96 9.78 3.88
C CYS A 363 1.53 9.78 5.30
N SER A 364 1.77 8.58 5.84
CA SER A 364 2.55 8.38 7.06
C SER A 364 3.53 7.20 6.98
N ALA A 365 4.65 7.29 7.69
CA ALA A 365 5.62 6.20 7.81
C ALA A 365 6.26 6.15 9.20
N TRP A 366 6.45 4.94 9.73
CA TRP A 366 7.10 4.69 11.03
C TRP A 366 8.60 4.50 10.88
N SER A 367 9.37 4.97 11.86
CA SER A 367 10.77 4.54 12.04
C SER A 367 10.81 3.07 12.46
N SER A 368 11.88 2.37 12.12
CA SER A 368 11.99 0.93 12.40
C SER A 368 12.04 0.59 13.89
N ASP A 369 12.45 1.55 14.73
CA ASP A 369 12.47 1.47 16.19
C ASP A 369 11.18 1.98 16.85
N GLY A 370 10.20 2.47 16.07
CA GLY A 370 8.92 2.95 16.57
C GLY A 370 8.96 4.29 17.32
N LYS A 371 10.11 4.99 17.35
CA LYS A 371 10.25 6.27 18.06
C LYS A 371 9.68 7.47 17.32
N TYR A 372 9.62 7.40 16.00
CA TYR A 372 9.22 8.52 15.16
C TYR A 372 8.21 8.12 14.08
N ILE A 373 7.34 9.06 13.76
CA ILE A 373 6.40 8.97 12.64
C ILE A 373 6.62 10.18 11.73
N LEU A 374 6.76 9.93 10.43
CA LEU A 374 6.73 10.96 9.41
C LEU A 374 5.31 11.11 8.91
N THR A 375 4.85 12.34 8.69
CA THR A 375 3.66 12.63 7.90
C THR A 375 3.97 13.65 6.82
N GLY A 376 3.25 13.58 5.71
CA GLY A 376 3.30 14.57 4.62
C GLY A 376 1.88 14.91 4.17
N GLY A 377 1.65 16.17 3.80
CA GLY A 377 0.29 16.68 3.58
C GLY A 377 0.17 17.71 2.45
N GLU A 378 -0.99 18.37 2.46
CA GLU A 378 -1.36 19.48 1.57
C GLU A 378 -0.74 20.83 1.97
N ASP A 379 -0.05 20.87 3.12
CA ASP A 379 0.72 22.01 3.61
C ASP A 379 2.17 22.01 3.08
N ASP A 380 2.53 21.09 2.20
CA ASP A 380 3.86 20.93 1.60
C ASP A 380 4.99 20.64 2.62
N LEU A 381 4.62 20.32 3.87
CA LEU A 381 5.55 20.08 4.97
C LEU A 381 5.68 18.59 5.29
N VAL A 382 6.92 18.15 5.51
CA VAL A 382 7.14 16.88 6.23
C VAL A 382 7.06 17.19 7.72
N GLN A 383 6.28 16.43 8.47
CA GLN A 383 6.13 16.61 9.91
C GLN A 383 6.72 15.38 10.61
N ILE A 384 7.59 15.62 11.59
CA ILE A 384 8.25 14.59 12.37
C ILE A 384 7.61 14.55 13.75
N TRP A 385 6.96 13.44 14.07
CA TRP A 385 6.26 13.21 15.33
C TRP A 385 7.10 12.29 16.22
N SER A 386 7.31 12.67 17.47
CA SER A 386 7.90 11.78 18.48
C SER A 386 6.79 11.00 19.17
N THR A 387 6.95 9.69 19.28
CA THR A 387 5.99 8.82 19.97
C THR A 387 6.14 8.88 21.50
N GLU A 388 7.34 9.22 21.97
CA GLU A 388 7.64 9.45 23.40
C GLU A 388 7.08 10.80 23.86
N GLU A 389 7.33 11.87 23.11
CA GLU A 389 6.85 13.22 23.46
C GLU A 389 5.42 13.50 22.99
N GLN A 390 4.85 12.62 22.16
CA GLN A 390 3.48 12.69 21.63
C GLN A 390 3.14 14.01 20.91
N LYS A 391 4.14 14.60 20.23
CA LYS A 391 4.01 15.88 19.54
C LYS A 391 4.96 15.98 18.34
N ILE A 392 4.81 17.05 17.56
CA ILE A 392 5.74 17.39 16.48
C ILE A 392 7.06 17.89 17.09
N VAL A 393 8.17 17.30 16.65
CA VAL A 393 9.54 17.65 17.09
C VAL A 393 10.36 18.36 16.02
N ALA A 394 9.97 18.28 14.75
CA ALA A 394 10.59 19.03 13.66
C ALA A 394 9.65 19.20 12.46
N TRP A 395 9.86 20.28 11.70
CA TRP A 395 9.26 20.55 10.40
C TRP A 395 10.30 20.42 9.28
N GLY A 396 10.00 19.66 8.24
CA GLY A 396 10.78 19.60 7.00
C GLY A 396 10.19 20.50 5.93
N GLU A 397 10.88 21.60 5.63
CA GLU A 397 10.47 22.59 4.61
C GLU A 397 11.30 22.39 3.33
N GLY A 398 10.66 22.24 2.17
CA GLY A 398 11.40 22.12 0.90
C GLY A 398 10.58 21.69 -0.32
N HIS A 399 9.46 21.00 -0.13
CA HIS A 399 8.53 20.72 -1.23
C HIS A 399 7.79 21.99 -1.67
N ASN A 400 7.40 22.05 -2.94
CA ASN A 400 6.67 23.18 -3.54
C ASN A 400 5.23 22.81 -3.95
N SER A 401 4.79 21.63 -3.51
CA SER A 401 3.45 21.09 -3.72
C SER A 401 3.25 19.89 -2.79
N TRP A 402 2.05 19.33 -2.79
CA TRP A 402 1.64 18.34 -1.80
C TRP A 402 2.56 17.13 -1.78
N ILE A 403 2.85 16.65 -0.58
CA ILE A 403 3.70 15.49 -0.37
C ILE A 403 2.85 14.24 -0.56
N SER A 404 3.27 13.39 -1.50
CA SER A 404 2.57 12.16 -1.85
C SER A 404 3.18 10.91 -1.21
N GLY A 405 4.41 10.99 -0.69
CA GLY A 405 5.03 9.84 -0.04
C GLY A 405 6.17 10.22 0.88
N VAL A 406 6.28 9.50 1.99
CA VAL A 406 7.38 9.58 2.95
C VAL A 406 7.85 8.19 3.30
N ALA A 407 9.15 8.00 3.52
CA ALA A 407 9.71 6.73 3.94
C ALA A 407 11.03 6.91 4.70
N PHE A 408 11.21 6.20 5.81
CA PHE A 408 12.51 6.05 6.44
C PHE A 408 13.42 5.13 5.63
N ASP A 409 14.72 5.41 5.67
CA ASP A 409 15.74 4.55 5.11
C ASP A 409 16.34 3.65 6.19
N SER A 410 15.77 2.46 6.36
CA SER A 410 16.22 1.47 7.34
C SER A 410 17.61 0.90 7.06
N TYR A 411 18.20 1.15 5.88
CA TYR A 411 19.50 0.62 5.49
C TYR A 411 20.68 1.54 5.82
N LEU A 412 20.40 2.79 6.17
CA LEU A 412 21.41 3.78 6.57
C LEU A 412 21.35 4.12 8.07
N GLN A 413 20.67 3.31 8.88
CA GLN A 413 20.78 3.43 10.33
C GLN A 413 22.23 3.22 10.76
N ALA A 414 22.74 4.17 11.57
CA ALA A 414 24.08 4.10 12.13
C ALA A 414 24.29 2.73 12.80
N PRO A 415 25.49 2.12 12.67
CA PRO A 415 25.74 0.81 13.23
C PRO A 415 25.50 0.84 14.74
N ASN A 416 24.74 -0.16 15.23
CA ASN A 416 24.76 -0.58 16.63
C ASN A 416 26.21 -0.89 17.02
N SER A 417 26.90 0.13 17.48
CA SER A 417 28.06 -0.01 18.34
C SER A 417 27.56 0.40 19.71
N GLU A 418 27.72 -0.47 20.69
CA GLU A 418 27.35 -0.26 22.11
C GLU A 418 28.08 0.95 22.74
N GLU A 419 28.84 1.72 21.94
CA GLU A 419 29.55 2.95 22.32
C GLU A 419 29.04 4.21 21.58
N ALA A 420 28.04 4.11 20.69
CA ALA A 420 27.55 5.23 19.86
C ALA A 420 26.10 5.65 20.18
N GLU A 421 25.68 5.56 21.44
CA GLU A 421 24.35 6.05 21.88
C GLU A 421 24.18 7.57 21.74
N GLN A 422 25.24 8.32 21.41
CA GLN A 422 25.25 9.79 21.53
C GLN A 422 24.97 10.57 20.24
N ASN A 423 24.67 9.94 19.09
CA ASN A 423 24.24 10.69 17.90
C ASN A 423 23.53 9.81 16.85
N VAL A 424 22.33 9.32 17.17
CA VAL A 424 21.52 8.54 16.21
C VAL A 424 20.92 9.49 15.17
N VAL A 425 21.35 9.32 13.92
CA VAL A 425 20.81 10.07 12.77
C VAL A 425 19.83 9.19 11.98
N TYR A 426 18.62 9.67 11.78
CA TYR A 426 17.63 9.00 10.94
C TYR A 426 17.65 9.60 9.54
N ARG A 427 17.93 8.76 8.53
CA ARG A 427 17.76 9.10 7.12
C ARG A 427 16.32 8.82 6.70
N PHE A 428 15.71 9.76 5.99
CA PHE A 428 14.42 9.52 5.33
C PHE A 428 14.31 10.29 4.02
N GLY A 429 13.30 9.96 3.24
CA GLY A 429 12.98 10.64 1.98
C GLY A 429 11.51 11.03 1.89
N SER A 430 11.24 12.05 1.09
CA SER A 430 9.90 12.47 0.72
C SER A 430 9.80 12.72 -0.78
N VAL A 431 8.61 12.50 -1.33
CA VAL A 431 8.29 12.80 -2.73
C VAL A 431 6.98 13.56 -2.83
N GLY A 432 6.87 14.45 -3.81
CA GLY A 432 5.74 15.34 -3.95
C GLY A 432 5.20 15.49 -5.36
N GLN A 433 4.09 16.24 -5.45
CA GLN A 433 3.47 16.62 -6.71
C GLN A 433 4.30 17.59 -7.54
N ASP A 434 5.28 18.22 -6.90
CA ASP A 434 6.33 19.01 -7.51
C ASP A 434 7.34 18.18 -8.32
N SER A 435 7.15 16.85 -8.41
CA SER A 435 8.01 15.88 -9.10
C SER A 435 9.43 15.75 -8.49
N GLN A 436 9.59 16.21 -7.25
CA GLN A 436 10.86 16.21 -6.54
C GLN A 436 10.97 15.07 -5.54
N LEU A 437 12.17 14.51 -5.45
CA LEU A 437 12.65 13.69 -4.35
C LEU A 437 13.50 14.58 -3.43
N LEU A 438 13.13 14.61 -2.16
CA LEU A 438 13.93 15.22 -1.10
C LEU A 438 14.45 14.12 -0.17
N LEU A 439 15.70 14.24 0.26
CA LEU A 439 16.32 13.40 1.28
C LEU A 439 16.65 14.26 2.49
N TRP A 440 16.54 13.67 3.68
CA TRP A 440 16.61 14.38 4.96
C TRP A 440 17.42 13.56 5.96
N ASP A 441 18.17 14.27 6.82
CA ASP A 441 18.78 13.69 8.00
C ASP A 441 18.16 14.33 9.25
N LEU A 442 17.76 13.49 10.20
CA LEU A 442 17.21 13.88 11.49
C LEU A 442 18.21 13.45 12.57
N ALA A 443 19.04 14.40 13.00
CA ALA A 443 19.92 14.26 14.16
C ALA A 443 19.23 14.90 15.36
N ILE A 444 18.68 14.08 16.26
CA ILE A 444 17.83 14.56 17.37
C ILE A 444 18.60 15.49 18.31
N ASP A 445 19.86 15.17 18.60
CA ASP A 445 20.71 15.96 19.49
C ASP A 445 21.10 17.34 18.91
N GLU A 446 20.91 17.54 17.60
CA GLU A 446 21.18 18.80 16.91
C GLU A 446 19.93 19.67 16.74
N LEU A 447 18.74 19.19 17.14
CA LEU A 447 17.50 19.95 17.03
C LEU A 447 17.49 21.11 18.04
N VAL A 448 17.65 22.33 17.55
CA VAL A 448 17.58 23.55 18.36
C VAL A 448 16.20 24.20 18.21
N VAL A 449 15.48 24.32 19.33
CA VAL A 449 14.21 25.07 19.38
C VAL A 449 14.49 26.55 19.06
N PRO A 450 13.75 27.18 18.14
CA PRO A 450 13.99 28.59 17.81
C PRO A 450 13.79 29.49 19.03
N LEU A 451 14.85 30.18 19.47
CA LEU A 451 14.77 31.16 20.55
C LEU A 451 14.27 32.49 20.01
N TYR A 452 12.97 32.79 20.17
CA TYR A 452 12.44 34.13 20.01
C TYR A 452 12.19 34.77 21.39
N GLY A 453 13.19 35.49 21.89
CA GLY A 453 12.98 36.50 22.92
C GLY A 453 12.60 37.83 22.27
N PRO A 454 11.57 38.56 22.74
CA PRO A 454 11.31 39.90 22.24
C PRO A 454 12.50 40.82 22.56
N PRO A 455 12.99 41.63 21.61
CA PRO A 455 14.01 42.62 21.91
C PRO A 455 13.38 43.77 22.70
N GLY A 456 13.62 43.77 24.02
CA GLY A 456 13.38 44.94 24.86
C GLY A 456 12.06 44.92 25.62
N GLY A 457 12.09 44.36 26.83
CA GLY A 457 11.13 44.63 27.89
C GLY A 457 11.82 44.45 29.24
N SER A 458 11.96 45.54 30.00
CA SER A 458 12.61 45.56 31.33
C SER A 458 12.02 44.54 32.31
N PRO A 459 12.82 44.05 33.29
CA PRO A 459 12.41 42.99 34.18
C PRO A 459 11.46 43.54 35.25
N THR A 460 10.19 43.16 35.20
CA THR A 460 9.29 43.34 36.34
C THR A 460 8.78 41.99 36.81
N THR A 461 9.32 41.61 37.97
CA THR A 461 8.79 40.67 38.97
C THR A 461 8.31 39.32 38.45
N LYS A 462 9.22 38.34 38.59
CA LYS A 462 8.89 36.92 38.72
C LYS A 462 7.76 36.76 39.74
N SER A 463 6.59 36.34 39.29
CA SER A 463 5.70 35.54 40.11
C SER A 463 6.14 34.09 39.93
N ASP A 464 6.68 33.51 40.99
CA ASP A 464 6.99 32.09 41.09
C ASP A 464 5.75 31.27 40.75
N LEU A 465 5.68 30.77 39.51
CA LEU A 465 4.96 29.55 39.21
C LEU A 465 6.00 28.44 39.30
N SER A 466 5.89 27.71 40.39
CA SER A 466 6.62 26.49 40.69
C SER A 466 6.78 25.61 39.46
N ALA A 467 7.98 25.04 39.34
CA ALA A 467 8.26 23.87 38.54
C ALA A 467 7.32 22.71 38.94
N ASN A 468 6.12 22.72 38.40
CA ASN A 468 5.36 21.51 38.13
C ASN A 468 5.61 21.20 36.66
N GLY A 469 6.59 20.33 36.41
CA GLY A 469 6.59 19.51 35.20
C GLY A 469 5.40 18.56 35.27
N ASP A 470 4.18 19.11 35.15
CA ASP A 470 3.00 18.32 34.89
C ASP A 470 3.05 17.96 33.41
N SER A 471 3.78 16.87 33.12
CA SER A 471 3.50 16.05 31.95
C SER A 471 2.08 15.52 32.13
N ILE A 472 1.09 16.36 31.77
CA ILE A 472 -0.28 15.91 31.63
C ILE A 472 -0.22 14.92 30.48
N SER A 473 -0.23 13.63 30.82
CA SER A 473 -0.49 12.56 29.87
C SER A 473 -1.89 12.80 29.29
N THR A 474 -1.95 13.54 28.19
CA THR A 474 -3.18 13.78 27.42
C THR A 474 -3.50 12.55 26.57
N THR A 475 -3.53 11.38 27.21
CA THR A 475 -3.86 10.12 26.54
C THR A 475 -5.22 10.28 25.87
N GLY A 476 -5.27 10.09 24.56
CA GLY A 476 -6.49 10.21 23.77
C GLY A 476 -6.81 11.62 23.26
N ALA A 477 -5.95 12.61 23.42
CA ALA A 477 -6.18 13.96 22.88
C ALA A 477 -5.60 14.14 21.47
N ILE A 478 -6.30 14.92 20.66
CA ILE A 478 -5.78 15.47 19.40
C ILE A 478 -5.30 16.90 19.68
N LEU A 479 -3.98 17.11 19.62
CA LEU A 479 -3.38 18.41 19.88
C LEU A 479 -3.52 19.35 18.67
N PRO A 480 -3.71 20.66 18.89
CA PRO A 480 -3.61 21.63 17.80
C PRO A 480 -2.18 21.64 17.23
N SER A 481 -2.05 22.12 15.99
CA SER A 481 -0.73 22.28 15.39
C SER A 481 0.09 23.31 16.17
N PRO A 482 1.34 23.02 16.54
CA PRO A 482 2.21 24.00 17.18
C PRO A 482 2.58 25.13 16.20
N SER A 483 2.97 26.28 16.73
CA SER A 483 3.47 27.36 15.88
C SER A 483 4.77 26.95 15.19
N MET A 484 4.97 27.40 13.95
CA MET A 484 6.22 27.22 13.21
C MET A 484 7.44 27.85 13.90
N SER A 485 7.22 28.78 14.85
CA SER A 485 8.26 29.36 15.69
C SER A 485 8.71 28.47 16.84
N ASP A 486 7.88 27.51 17.25
CA ASP A 486 8.07 26.78 18.50
C ASP A 486 8.76 25.43 18.29
N VAL A 487 8.89 25.01 17.03
CA VAL A 487 9.39 23.71 16.63
C VAL A 487 10.55 23.91 15.63
N PRO A 488 11.66 23.18 15.79
CA PRO A 488 12.79 23.22 14.86
C PRO A 488 12.38 22.97 13.41
N LYS A 489 13.10 23.62 12.49
CA LYS A 489 12.99 23.37 11.04
C LYS A 489 14.25 22.67 10.54
N ILE A 490 14.08 21.63 9.75
CA ILE A 490 15.16 20.93 9.06
C ILE A 490 15.08 21.19 7.56
N SER A 491 16.26 21.21 6.93
CA SER A 491 16.41 21.40 5.48
C SER A 491 16.77 20.07 4.83
N PRO A 492 16.36 19.84 3.57
CA PRO A 492 16.75 18.62 2.86
C PRO A 492 18.25 18.63 2.57
N ILE A 493 18.89 17.47 2.70
CA ILE A 493 20.30 17.25 2.33
C ILE A 493 20.49 17.10 0.82
N ALA A 494 19.41 16.76 0.10
CA ALA A 494 19.36 16.70 -1.35
C ALA A 494 17.94 16.96 -1.83
N THR A 495 17.82 17.78 -2.87
CA THR A 495 16.57 18.11 -3.55
C THR A 495 16.76 17.88 -5.04
N GLN A 496 15.99 16.96 -5.62
CA GLN A 496 16.16 16.61 -7.03
C GLN A 496 14.81 16.36 -7.70
N GLN A 497 14.58 17.04 -8.81
CA GLN A 497 13.55 16.66 -9.77
C GLN A 497 13.95 15.34 -10.45
N VAL A 498 13.24 14.26 -10.13
CA VAL A 498 13.55 12.89 -10.56
C VAL A 498 12.61 12.39 -11.66
N HIS A 499 11.43 12.99 -11.78
CA HIS A 499 10.43 12.72 -12.82
C HIS A 499 9.94 14.03 -13.44
N LEU A 500 9.26 13.94 -14.58
CA LEU A 500 8.55 15.08 -15.18
C LEU A 500 7.14 15.19 -14.61
N ASP A 501 6.54 14.05 -14.31
CA ASP A 501 5.19 13.95 -13.74
C ASP A 501 5.24 13.95 -12.21
N PRO A 502 4.13 14.33 -11.55
CA PRO A 502 3.95 14.20 -10.11
C PRO A 502 4.35 12.80 -9.63
N LEU A 503 5.09 12.76 -8.54
CA LEU A 503 5.40 11.50 -7.90
C LEU A 503 4.16 10.95 -7.19
N SER A 504 4.09 9.63 -7.10
CA SER A 504 3.15 8.94 -6.23
C SER A 504 3.90 8.38 -5.02
N GLY A 505 5.07 7.77 -5.16
CA GLY A 505 5.74 7.10 -4.05
C GLY A 505 7.25 6.94 -4.17
N LEU A 506 7.85 6.52 -3.06
CA LEU A 506 9.26 6.13 -2.95
C LEU A 506 9.44 4.87 -2.10
N ILE A 507 10.45 4.07 -2.41
CA ILE A 507 10.81 2.87 -1.63
C ILE A 507 12.33 2.78 -1.51
N PHE A 508 12.86 2.69 -0.29
CA PHE A 508 14.26 2.37 -0.05
C PHE A 508 14.46 0.85 -0.06
N THR A 509 15.53 0.41 -0.74
CA THR A 509 16.02 -0.98 -0.69
C THR A 509 17.50 -0.95 -0.30
N LYS A 510 18.08 -2.11 0.01
CA LYS A 510 19.49 -2.21 0.40
C LYS A 510 20.45 -1.63 -0.64
N ALA A 511 20.18 -1.84 -1.93
CA ALA A 511 21.07 -1.43 -3.02
C ALA A 511 20.59 -0.21 -3.82
N SER A 512 19.31 0.17 -3.69
CA SER A 512 18.71 1.21 -4.53
C SER A 512 17.57 1.96 -3.84
N LEU A 513 17.26 3.14 -4.33
CA LEU A 513 16.05 3.89 -4.06
C LEU A 513 15.14 3.82 -5.29
N LEU A 514 13.87 3.50 -5.11
CA LEU A 514 12.87 3.48 -6.16
C LEU A 514 11.99 4.71 -6.02
N THR A 515 11.62 5.30 -7.16
CA THR A 515 10.66 6.41 -7.25
C THR A 515 9.64 6.09 -8.32
N VAL A 516 8.37 6.36 -8.06
CA VAL A 516 7.28 6.08 -9.00
C VAL A 516 6.50 7.36 -9.30
N SER A 517 6.26 7.60 -10.58
CA SER A 517 5.41 8.69 -11.05
C SER A 517 3.95 8.25 -11.17
N ARG A 518 3.03 9.22 -11.16
CA ARG A 518 1.62 8.96 -11.45
C ARG A 518 1.42 8.39 -12.84
N GLU A 519 2.22 8.76 -13.84
CA GLU A 519 2.08 8.15 -15.17
C GLU A 519 2.64 6.72 -15.26
N GLY A 520 3.17 6.17 -14.15
CA GLY A 520 3.63 4.79 -14.03
C GLY A 520 5.05 4.51 -14.49
N HIS A 521 5.88 5.55 -14.47
CA HIS A 521 7.31 5.41 -14.64
C HIS A 521 7.95 5.08 -13.30
N ILE A 522 8.66 3.96 -13.23
CA ILE A 522 9.37 3.52 -12.02
C ILE A 522 10.86 3.62 -12.30
N LYS A 523 11.56 4.52 -11.60
CA LYS A 523 13.00 4.73 -11.73
C LYS A 523 13.76 4.14 -10.56
N PHE A 524 14.89 3.51 -10.90
CA PHE A 524 15.79 2.86 -9.96
C PHE A 524 17.07 3.67 -9.82
N TRP A 525 17.34 4.14 -8.61
CA TRP A 525 18.51 4.94 -8.25
C TRP A 525 19.47 4.10 -7.43
N ARG A 526 20.63 3.75 -8.00
CA ARG A 526 21.66 2.99 -7.30
C ARG A 526 22.20 3.78 -6.13
N ARG A 527 22.40 3.14 -4.98
CA ARG A 527 23.12 3.73 -3.87
C ARG A 527 24.62 3.88 -4.18
N PRO A 528 25.30 4.87 -3.57
CA PRO A 528 26.76 4.96 -3.59
C PRO A 528 27.40 3.68 -3.04
N GLY A 529 28.55 3.28 -3.60
CA GLY A 529 29.35 2.14 -3.11
C GLY A 529 28.81 0.74 -3.45
N HIS A 530 27.65 0.60 -4.07
CA HIS A 530 27.16 -0.69 -4.57
C HIS A 530 27.61 -0.90 -6.02
N SER A 531 28.44 -1.91 -6.28
CA SER A 531 29.04 -2.17 -7.59
C SER A 531 28.23 -3.10 -8.50
N ASP A 532 27.34 -3.95 -7.95
CA ASP A 532 26.59 -4.96 -8.72
C ASP A 532 25.06 -4.91 -8.48
N PRO A 533 24.23 -4.87 -9.54
CA PRO A 533 22.78 -4.85 -9.42
C PRO A 533 22.15 -6.22 -9.09
N LEU A 534 22.90 -7.33 -9.14
CA LEU A 534 22.36 -8.69 -9.15
C LEU A 534 22.66 -9.54 -7.90
N LYS A 535 23.31 -8.97 -6.89
CA LYS A 535 23.52 -9.62 -5.57
C LYS A 535 22.80 -8.85 -4.46
N CYS A 536 21.51 -8.65 -4.62
CA CYS A 536 20.66 -8.29 -3.48
C CYS A 536 19.90 -9.53 -3.02
N LEU A 537 19.26 -9.46 -1.85
CA LEU A 537 18.38 -10.49 -1.26
C LEU A 537 19.03 -11.38 -0.19
N SER A 538 19.45 -10.73 0.90
CA SER A 538 18.81 -11.04 2.18
C SER A 538 18.05 -9.80 2.59
N ALA A 539 16.76 -9.73 2.25
CA ALA A 539 15.87 -8.77 2.87
C ALA A 539 15.61 -9.31 4.29
N LYS A 540 16.40 -8.87 5.26
CA LYS A 540 15.89 -8.89 6.64
C LYS A 540 14.75 -7.88 6.67
N ASN A 541 13.53 -8.40 6.69
CA ASN A 541 12.26 -7.73 6.90
C ASN A 541 12.03 -6.45 6.07
N PRO A 542 11.34 -6.53 4.92
CA PRO A 542 10.57 -5.39 4.43
C PRO A 542 9.29 -5.26 5.28
N SER A 543 9.42 -5.19 6.61
CA SER A 543 8.28 -5.04 7.52
C SER A 543 7.88 -3.58 7.66
N PHE A 544 7.92 -2.80 6.57
CA PHE A 544 7.34 -1.46 6.55
C PHE A 544 6.83 -1.20 5.15
N CYS A 545 5.51 -1.36 4.98
CA CYS A 545 4.82 -0.78 3.86
C CYS A 545 5.08 0.73 3.90
N SER A 546 5.83 1.26 2.94
CA SER A 546 5.87 2.70 2.70
C SER A 546 4.45 3.10 2.31
N SER A 547 3.75 3.85 3.15
CA SER A 547 2.42 4.34 2.79
C SER A 547 2.59 5.38 1.69
N ILE A 548 2.20 4.99 0.48
CA ILE A 548 2.11 5.88 -0.66
C ILE A 548 0.76 6.59 -0.55
N ALA A 549 0.77 7.91 -0.42
CA ALA A 549 -0.47 8.67 -0.48
C ALA A 549 -0.98 8.71 -1.91
N ARG A 550 -2.25 8.35 -2.08
CA ARG A 550 -2.99 8.68 -3.28
C ARG A 550 -3.54 10.09 -3.13
N VAL A 551 -3.08 11.01 -3.98
CA VAL A 551 -3.83 12.25 -4.20
C VAL A 551 -4.63 12.09 -5.48
N GLU A 552 -5.94 11.97 -5.33
CA GLU A 552 -6.84 12.29 -6.44
C GLU A 552 -7.01 13.80 -6.52
N LEU A 553 -6.77 14.35 -7.71
CA LEU A 553 -7.33 15.64 -8.08
C LEU A 553 -8.85 15.46 -8.13
N GLN A 554 -9.55 15.76 -7.03
CA GLN A 554 -10.95 16.14 -7.16
C GLN A 554 -10.95 17.42 -7.99
N LYS A 555 -11.21 17.28 -9.30
CA LYS A 555 -11.75 18.39 -10.09
C LYS A 555 -13.12 18.70 -9.50
N GLU A 556 -13.16 19.51 -8.45
CA GLU A 556 -14.35 20.29 -8.17
C GLU A 556 -14.53 21.23 -9.37
N CYS A 557 -15.44 20.86 -10.27
CA CYS A 557 -16.04 21.87 -11.14
C CYS A 557 -16.85 22.77 -10.22
N LEU A 558 -16.39 24.02 -10.07
CA LEU A 558 -17.18 25.15 -9.63
C LEU A 558 -18.49 25.26 -10.42
#